data_AF-A0A507CNV8-F1
#
_entry.id   AF-A0A507CNV8-F1
#
_cell.length_a   1.000
_cell.length_b   1.000
_cell.length_c   1.000
_cell.angle_alpha   90.00
_cell.angle_beta   90.00
_cell.angle_gamma   90.00
#
_symmetry.space_group_name_H-M   'P 1'
#
loop_
_entity.id
_entity.type
_entity.pdbx_description
1 polymer ?
#
loop_
_entity_poly.entity_id
_entity_poly.type
_entity_poly.pdbx_seq_one_letter_code
_entity_poly.pdbx_strand_id
1 'polypeptide(L)'
;MEQSMTSTMNMETITEHLGFAPSQLIDDVINSVNELLYQTMTELAKFVDDELLNIGDEENDGNDQEAEHGMTEIETLMENAIDKNFDKFELFVTKNVFAIPPGLNIPSPQYQGLNLNVKPAEEDEIDRELMAVRTRLFTSRMLQRRLESETDFTKQQLGILEIVRNSLLVRIDEIPQQANVSPLLLSVTQLEASIKSMRTAYKNVTGQLSSSDDTTRSTKIAQLVESATKRSQYLTSTIARHMEERRNNVKHDISDGENDAINGSNDEQRKREKRRRSSWAGTGLATPAKKLDCDTEVKEAENIGGSRDIEAFRQLLNLI
;
A
#
# COMPACT_ATOMS: atom_id res chain seq x y z
N MET A 1 43.41 -14.77 48.06
CA MET A 1 42.20 -15.50 47.59
C MET A 1 40.94 -14.73 47.90
N GLU A 2 40.70 -14.26 49.13
CA GLU A 2 39.53 -13.40 49.45
C GLU A 2 39.47 -12.12 48.59
N GLN A 3 40.59 -11.40 48.42
CA GLN A 3 40.61 -10.16 47.62
C GLN A 3 40.35 -10.38 46.12
N SER A 4 40.66 -11.55 45.56
CA SER A 4 40.39 -11.81 44.13
C SER A 4 38.93 -12.17 43.90
N MET A 5 38.30 -12.91 44.83
CA MET A 5 36.87 -13.24 44.76
C MET A 5 35.97 -12.02 44.92
N THR A 6 36.34 -11.04 45.77
CA THR A 6 35.60 -9.79 45.89
C THR A 6 35.74 -8.91 44.64
N SER A 7 36.89 -8.95 43.96
CA SER A 7 37.11 -8.18 42.74
C SER A 7 36.28 -8.69 41.56
N THR A 8 36.15 -10.01 41.40
CA THR A 8 35.31 -10.60 40.36
C THR A 8 33.81 -10.33 40.59
N MET A 9 33.36 -10.42 41.85
CA MET A 9 31.96 -10.16 42.21
C MET A 9 31.56 -8.69 41.99
N ASN A 10 32.51 -7.76 42.20
CA ASN A 10 32.32 -6.34 41.91
C ASN A 10 32.20 -6.10 40.39
N MET A 11 33.00 -6.79 39.58
CA MET A 11 32.96 -6.62 38.13
C MET A 11 31.66 -7.14 37.53
N GLU A 12 31.14 -8.28 38.01
CA GLU A 12 29.82 -8.80 37.62
C GLU A 12 28.70 -7.82 37.95
N THR A 13 28.72 -7.23 39.15
CA THR A 13 27.74 -6.22 39.58
C THR A 13 27.81 -4.96 38.69
N ILE A 14 29.02 -4.52 38.36
CA ILE A 14 29.23 -3.38 37.46
C ILE A 14 28.71 -3.70 36.06
N THR A 15 29.01 -4.90 35.54
CA THR A 15 28.52 -5.31 34.22
C THR A 15 27.01 -5.43 34.16
N GLU A 16 26.38 -5.92 35.24
CA GLU A 16 24.92 -5.99 35.36
C GLU A 16 24.31 -4.58 35.36
N HIS A 17 24.94 -3.64 36.08
CA HIS A 17 24.44 -2.27 36.19
C HIS A 17 24.61 -1.45 34.90
N LEU A 18 25.77 -1.57 34.24
CA LEU A 18 26.08 -0.84 33.01
C LEU A 18 25.43 -1.48 31.78
N GLY A 19 25.14 -2.79 31.82
CA GLY A 19 24.66 -3.54 30.67
C GLY A 19 25.75 -3.86 29.64
N PHE A 20 27.01 -3.52 29.92
CA PHE A 20 28.18 -3.83 29.11
C PHE A 20 29.40 -4.04 30.02
N ALA A 21 30.42 -4.73 29.51
CA ALA A 21 31.67 -4.92 30.23
C ALA A 21 32.52 -3.64 30.17
N PRO A 22 33.00 -3.09 31.31
CA PRO A 22 33.88 -1.92 31.31
C PRO A 22 35.12 -2.05 30.43
N SER A 23 35.69 -3.25 30.32
CA SER A 23 36.82 -3.52 29.42
C SER A 23 36.47 -3.24 27.97
N GLN A 24 35.26 -3.60 27.52
CA GLN A 24 34.81 -3.36 26.16
C GLN A 24 34.74 -1.85 25.84
N LEU A 25 34.27 -1.04 26.80
CA LEU A 25 34.25 0.41 26.61
C LEU A 25 35.68 0.98 26.48
N ILE A 26 36.63 0.46 27.26
CA ILE A 26 38.02 0.91 27.19
C ILE A 26 38.64 0.50 25.84
N ASP A 27 38.41 -0.73 25.39
CA ASP A 27 38.85 -1.21 24.08
C ASP A 27 38.28 -0.35 22.95
N ASP A 28 36.99 -0.02 23.00
CA ASP A 28 36.33 0.84 22.01
C ASP A 28 36.94 2.25 22.00
N VAL A 29 37.27 2.82 23.17
CA VAL A 29 37.95 4.12 23.27
C VAL A 29 39.35 4.04 22.66
N ILE A 30 40.15 3.03 22.98
CA ILE A 30 41.49 2.85 22.42
C ILE A 30 41.44 2.72 20.90
N ASN A 31 40.51 1.90 20.38
CA ASN A 31 40.31 1.73 18.95
C ASN A 31 39.94 3.05 18.27
N SER A 32 39.04 3.83 18.88
CA SER A 32 38.62 5.13 18.33
C SER A 32 39.76 6.16 18.28
N VAL A 33 40.66 6.14 19.27
CA VAL A 33 41.82 7.04 19.33
C VAL A 33 42.85 6.66 18.29
N ASN A 34 43.10 5.36 18.09
CA ASN A 34 43.99 4.88 17.04
C ASN A 34 43.44 5.20 15.66
N GLU A 35 42.14 5.02 15.44
CA GLU A 35 41.50 5.41 14.18
C GLU A 35 41.64 6.91 13.92
N LEU A 36 41.41 7.76 14.93
CA LEU A 36 41.58 9.20 14.83
C LEU A 36 43.05 9.59 14.57
N LEU A 37 44.01 8.88 15.16
CA LEU A 37 45.43 9.09 14.89
C LEU A 37 45.73 8.89 13.41
N TYR A 38 45.36 7.75 12.82
CA TYR A 38 45.62 7.48 11.41
C TYR A 38 44.90 8.47 10.48
N GLN A 39 43.67 8.87 10.82
CA GLN A 39 42.92 9.89 10.07
C GLN A 39 43.65 11.24 10.09
N THR A 40 44.03 11.72 11.29
CA THR A 40 44.73 13.00 11.44
C THR A 40 46.12 12.99 10.82
N MET A 41 46.84 11.86 10.90
CA MET A 41 48.13 11.71 10.22
C MET A 41 47.97 11.73 8.70
N THR A 42 46.95 11.08 8.16
CA THR A 42 46.67 11.14 6.71
C THR A 42 46.34 12.57 6.25
N GLU A 43 45.60 13.34 7.05
CA GLU A 43 45.31 14.75 6.74
C GLU A 43 46.54 15.64 6.88
N LEU A 44 47.38 15.40 7.88
CA LEU A 44 48.65 16.11 8.08
C LEU A 44 49.59 15.84 6.90
N ALA A 45 49.72 14.60 6.45
CA ALA A 45 50.55 14.22 5.30
C ALA A 45 50.11 14.99 4.04
N LYS A 46 48.81 15.02 3.74
CA LYS A 46 48.26 15.81 2.62
C LYS A 46 48.56 17.30 2.74
N PHE A 47 48.46 17.85 3.95
CA PHE A 47 48.77 19.25 4.19
C PHE A 47 50.27 19.56 3.94
N VAL A 48 51.16 18.65 4.35
CA VAL A 48 52.60 18.77 4.10
C VAL A 48 52.90 18.66 2.61
N ASP A 49 52.27 17.72 1.90
CA ASP A 49 52.40 17.56 0.45
C ASP A 49 51.93 18.82 -0.30
N ASP A 50 50.77 19.37 0.07
CA ASP A 50 50.23 20.60 -0.53
C ASP A 50 51.19 21.80 -0.32
N GLU A 51 51.82 21.90 0.86
CA GLU A 51 52.77 22.98 1.15
C GLU A 51 54.10 22.79 0.43
N LEU A 52 54.58 21.54 0.27
CA LEU A 52 55.77 21.21 -0.52
C LEU A 52 55.57 21.54 -2.01
N LEU A 53 54.39 21.24 -2.56
CA LEU A 53 54.02 21.59 -3.94
C LEU A 53 53.98 23.11 -4.16
N ASN A 54 53.58 23.89 -3.15
CA ASN A 54 53.52 25.36 -3.23
C ASN A 54 54.90 26.03 -3.23
N ILE A 55 55.96 25.36 -2.75
CA ILE A 55 57.32 25.91 -2.66
C ILE A 55 58.04 25.88 -4.04
N GLY A 56 57.56 25.07 -5.00
CA GLY A 56 57.87 25.24 -6.43
C GLY A 56 59.22 24.70 -6.92
N ASP A 57 59.85 23.76 -6.21
CA ASP A 57 61.11 23.13 -6.65
C ASP A 57 60.85 21.79 -7.33
N GLU A 58 60.60 21.79 -8.64
CA GLU A 58 60.39 20.61 -9.50
C GLU A 58 61.63 19.67 -9.62
N GLU A 59 62.75 19.96 -8.93
CA GLU A 59 64.00 19.17 -9.00
C GLU A 59 64.35 18.37 -7.72
N ASN A 60 63.54 18.42 -6.65
CA ASN A 60 63.87 17.78 -5.36
C ASN A 60 63.01 16.54 -5.03
N ASP A 61 63.18 15.45 -5.77
CA ASP A 61 62.66 14.10 -5.43
C ASP A 61 63.13 13.61 -4.02
N GLY A 62 64.17 14.25 -3.46
CA GLY A 62 64.65 13.98 -2.11
C GLY A 62 63.82 14.61 -0.98
N ASN A 63 63.11 15.71 -1.22
CA ASN A 63 62.32 16.38 -0.19
C ASN A 63 61.03 15.62 0.14
N ASP A 64 60.41 15.01 -0.87
CA ASP A 64 59.21 14.19 -0.69
C ASP A 64 59.54 12.93 0.14
N GLN A 65 60.68 12.31 -0.12
CA GLN A 65 61.16 11.15 0.66
C GLN A 65 61.52 11.53 2.09
N GLU A 66 62.13 12.70 2.33
CA GLU A 66 62.43 13.18 3.68
C GLU A 66 61.15 13.51 4.46
N ALA A 67 60.15 14.08 3.79
CA ALA A 67 58.84 14.36 4.38
C ALA A 67 58.07 13.08 4.71
N GLU A 68 58.03 12.09 3.81
CA GLU A 68 57.41 10.78 4.06
C GLU A 68 58.10 10.05 5.22
N HIS A 69 59.43 10.10 5.28
CA HIS A 69 60.19 9.52 6.39
C HIS A 69 59.89 10.23 7.73
N GLY A 70 59.89 11.56 7.74
CA GLY A 70 59.53 12.35 8.93
C GLY A 70 58.10 12.10 9.40
N MET A 71 57.17 11.92 8.45
CA MET A 71 55.78 11.59 8.73
C MET A 71 55.66 10.21 9.40
N THR A 72 56.37 9.22 8.87
CA THR A 72 56.43 7.86 9.43
C THR A 72 57.02 7.86 10.84
N GLU A 73 58.06 8.67 11.10
CA GLU A 73 58.64 8.82 12.43
C GLU A 73 57.67 9.46 13.43
N ILE A 74 56.92 10.49 13.01
CA ILE A 74 55.90 11.15 13.83
C ILE A 74 54.75 10.19 14.16
N GLU A 75 54.29 9.41 13.18
CA GLU A 75 53.28 8.38 13.38
C GLU A 75 53.74 7.37 14.44
N THR A 76 54.93 6.80 14.28
CA THR A 76 55.52 5.85 15.24
C THR A 76 55.67 6.46 16.63
N LEU A 77 56.06 7.73 16.71
CA LEU A 77 56.22 8.44 17.97
C LEU A 77 54.88 8.67 18.68
N MET A 78 53.83 9.00 17.92
CA MET A 78 52.48 9.17 18.46
C MET A 78 51.85 7.86 18.87
N GLU A 79 52.02 6.77 18.12
CA GLU A 79 51.57 5.43 18.50
C GLU A 79 52.13 5.04 19.88
N ASN A 80 53.45 5.16 20.05
CA ASN A 80 54.10 4.85 21.33
C ASN A 80 53.62 5.77 22.48
N ALA A 81 53.40 7.05 22.19
CA ALA A 81 52.89 8.00 23.17
C ALA A 81 51.43 7.70 23.58
N ILE A 82 50.59 7.30 22.61
CA ILE A 82 49.19 6.93 22.82
C ILE A 82 49.15 5.63 23.62
N ASP A 83 49.80 4.55 23.17
CA ASP A 83 49.82 3.25 23.86
C ASP A 83 50.21 3.41 25.33
N LYS A 84 51.32 4.11 25.62
CA LYS A 84 51.80 4.29 27.00
C LYS A 84 50.87 5.10 27.89
N ASN A 85 50.16 6.07 27.33
CA ASN A 85 49.23 6.90 28.09
C ASN A 85 47.87 6.22 28.23
N PHE A 86 47.44 5.48 27.21
CA PHE A 86 46.19 4.73 27.22
C PHE A 86 46.26 3.45 28.05
N ASP A 87 47.43 2.81 28.18
CA ASP A 87 47.68 1.76 29.19
C ASP A 87 47.45 2.29 30.62
N LYS A 88 47.92 3.51 30.90
CA LYS A 88 47.72 4.16 32.21
C LYS A 88 46.28 4.58 32.41
N PHE A 89 45.61 5.02 31.35
CA PHE A 89 44.19 5.35 31.36
C PHE A 89 43.35 4.11 31.65
N GLU A 90 43.57 2.99 30.96
CA GLU A 90 42.92 1.71 31.23
C GLU A 90 43.09 1.31 32.69
N LEU A 91 44.32 1.36 33.19
CA LEU A 91 44.62 1.02 34.58
C LEU A 91 43.90 1.95 35.56
N PHE A 92 43.87 3.26 35.28
CA PHE A 92 43.23 4.25 36.14
C PHE A 92 41.71 4.08 36.17
N VAL A 93 41.09 3.91 35.01
CA VAL A 93 39.65 3.78 34.84
C VAL A 93 39.16 2.49 35.48
N THR A 94 39.85 1.38 35.26
CA THR A 94 39.51 0.09 35.88
C THR A 94 39.66 0.12 37.40
N LYS A 95 40.65 0.84 37.94
CA LYS A 95 40.91 0.88 39.39
C LYS A 95 40.12 1.92 40.17
N ASN A 96 39.66 3.00 39.53
CA ASN A 96 39.03 4.12 40.23
C ASN A 96 37.59 4.41 39.77
N VAL A 97 37.33 4.34 38.46
CA VAL A 97 36.02 4.67 37.90
C VAL A 97 35.10 3.45 37.95
N PHE A 98 35.58 2.31 37.47
CA PHE A 98 34.86 1.03 37.50
C PHE A 98 35.28 0.16 38.68
N ALA A 99 35.50 0.77 39.85
CA ALA A 99 35.84 0.06 41.06
C ALA A 99 34.82 0.34 42.17
N ILE A 100 34.26 -0.73 42.72
CA ILE A 100 33.39 -0.65 43.89
C ILE A 100 34.26 -0.93 45.13
N PRO A 101 34.24 -0.06 46.17
CA PRO A 101 34.93 -0.32 47.42
C PRO A 101 34.47 -1.64 48.06
N PRO A 102 35.38 -2.47 48.60
CA PRO A 102 35.02 -3.72 49.24
C PRO A 102 34.11 -3.45 50.44
N GLY A 103 32.91 -4.05 50.44
CA GLY A 103 31.90 -3.88 51.49
C GLY A 103 30.77 -2.92 51.16
N LEU A 104 30.77 -2.28 49.97
CA LEU A 104 29.61 -1.51 49.50
C LEU A 104 28.64 -2.43 48.75
N ASN A 105 27.53 -2.79 49.39
CA ASN A 105 26.44 -3.49 48.73
C ASN A 105 25.62 -2.47 47.93
N ILE A 106 25.83 -2.40 46.62
CA ILE A 106 25.02 -1.56 45.73
C ILE A 106 23.73 -2.35 45.43
N PRO A 107 22.55 -1.90 45.90
CA PRO A 107 21.32 -2.54 45.49
C PRO A 107 21.12 -2.30 43.98
N SER A 108 21.26 -3.35 43.16
CA SER A 108 20.97 -3.24 41.73
C SER A 108 19.50 -2.84 41.57
N PRO A 109 19.18 -1.86 40.69
CA PRO A 109 17.80 -1.50 40.36
C PRO A 109 16.97 -2.70 39.88
N GLN A 110 17.64 -3.72 39.32
CA GLN A 110 17.00 -4.95 38.81
C GLN A 110 16.48 -5.84 39.95
N TYR A 111 17.05 -5.73 41.15
CA TYR A 111 16.54 -6.40 42.35
C TYR A 111 15.42 -5.59 43.06
N GLN A 112 15.05 -4.41 42.53
CA GLN A 112 13.99 -3.60 43.12
C GLN A 112 12.62 -4.26 42.88
N GLY A 113 12.12 -4.94 43.91
CA GLY A 113 10.88 -5.71 43.85
C GLY A 113 11.07 -7.22 43.66
N LEU A 114 12.32 -7.72 43.64
CA LEU A 114 12.58 -9.15 43.62
C LEU A 114 12.28 -9.77 44.99
N ASN A 115 11.09 -10.33 45.14
CA ASN A 115 10.74 -11.14 46.29
C ASN A 115 11.26 -12.56 46.09
N LEU A 116 12.41 -12.90 46.68
CA LEU A 116 12.98 -14.26 46.65
C LEU A 116 12.21 -15.26 47.54
N ASN A 117 11.12 -14.81 48.18
CA ASN A 117 10.31 -15.61 49.10
C ASN A 117 8.98 -16.07 48.46
N VAL A 118 8.89 -16.01 47.12
CA VAL A 118 7.73 -16.51 46.36
C VAL A 118 7.66 -18.02 46.51
N LYS A 119 6.45 -18.53 46.77
CA LYS A 119 6.22 -19.97 46.89
C LYS A 119 5.98 -20.56 45.50
N PRO A 120 6.35 -21.84 45.25
CA PRO A 120 6.11 -22.50 43.95
C PRO A 120 4.63 -22.49 43.54
N ALA A 121 3.71 -22.51 44.52
CA ALA A 121 2.28 -22.41 44.27
C ALA A 121 1.82 -21.03 43.74
N GLU A 122 2.55 -19.96 44.05
CA GLU A 122 2.28 -18.61 43.55
C GLU A 122 2.85 -18.44 42.13
N GLU A 123 3.99 -19.07 41.82
CA GLU A 123 4.55 -19.14 40.46
C GLU A 123 3.60 -19.88 39.50
N ASP A 124 3.08 -21.05 39.92
CA ASP A 124 2.12 -21.85 39.14
C ASP A 124 0.81 -21.08 38.84
N GLU A 125 0.40 -20.18 39.73
CA GLU A 125 -0.79 -19.35 39.52
C GLU A 125 -0.50 -18.22 38.53
N ILE A 126 0.65 -17.55 38.65
CA ILE A 126 1.10 -16.53 37.70
C ILE A 126 1.25 -17.13 36.30
N ASP A 127 1.78 -18.35 36.18
CA ASP A 127 1.90 -19.05 34.90
C ASP A 127 0.53 -19.37 34.29
N ARG A 128 -0.45 -19.77 35.12
CA ARG A 128 -1.83 -19.96 34.67
C ARG A 128 -2.46 -18.65 34.19
N GLU A 129 -2.28 -17.56 34.93
CA GLU A 129 -2.75 -16.23 34.54
C GLU A 129 -2.10 -15.78 33.23
N LEU A 130 -0.79 -15.98 33.08
CA LEU A 130 -0.04 -15.65 31.88
C LEU A 130 -0.51 -16.46 30.67
N MET A 131 -0.75 -17.76 30.84
CA MET A 131 -1.34 -18.61 29.79
C MET A 131 -2.74 -18.13 29.42
N ALA A 132 -3.58 -17.76 30.39
CA ALA A 132 -4.92 -17.23 30.13
C ALA A 132 -4.87 -15.93 29.32
N VAL A 133 -3.95 -15.01 29.65
CA VAL A 133 -3.74 -13.77 28.91
C VAL A 133 -3.20 -14.03 27.51
N ARG A 134 -2.24 -14.95 27.35
CA ARG A 134 -1.71 -15.35 26.04
C ARG A 134 -2.81 -15.90 25.13
N THR A 135 -3.64 -16.80 25.65
CA THR A 135 -4.79 -17.35 24.93
C THR A 135 -5.78 -16.26 24.55
N ARG A 136 -6.12 -15.35 25.47
CA ARG A 136 -6.99 -14.21 25.18
C ARG A 136 -6.42 -13.32 24.09
N LEU A 137 -5.13 -12.98 24.15
CA LEU A 137 -4.45 -12.18 23.14
C LEU A 137 -4.48 -12.87 21.77
N PHE A 138 -4.24 -14.18 21.73
CA PHE A 138 -4.33 -14.97 20.50
C PHE A 138 -5.74 -14.94 19.90
N THR A 139 -6.78 -15.15 20.71
CA THR A 139 -8.18 -15.05 20.25
C THR A 139 -8.52 -13.65 19.73
N SER A 140 -8.04 -12.60 20.40
CA SER A 140 -8.25 -11.21 19.96
C SER A 140 -7.54 -10.93 18.64
N ARG A 141 -6.32 -11.42 18.44
CA ARG A 141 -5.58 -11.27 17.18
C ARG A 141 -6.25 -12.03 16.03
N MET A 142 -6.75 -13.24 16.29
CA MET A 142 -7.48 -14.01 15.29
C MET A 142 -8.80 -13.32 14.90
N LEU A 143 -9.54 -12.80 15.88
CA LEU A 143 -10.73 -12.00 15.63
C LEU A 143 -10.40 -10.74 14.82
N GLN A 144 -9.32 -10.03 15.17
CA GLN A 144 -8.89 -8.84 14.45
C GLN A 144 -8.59 -9.15 12.98
N ARG A 145 -7.82 -10.21 12.70
CA ARG A 145 -7.54 -10.65 11.32
C ARG A 145 -8.81 -10.98 10.56
N ARG A 146 -9.78 -11.64 11.22
CA ARG A 146 -11.07 -11.95 10.59
C ARG A 146 -11.84 -10.68 10.29
N LEU A 147 -11.91 -9.74 11.23
CA LEU A 147 -12.58 -8.47 11.07
C LEU A 147 -11.95 -7.67 9.92
N GLU A 148 -10.62 -7.59 9.84
CA GLU A 148 -9.90 -6.94 8.74
C GLU A 148 -10.29 -7.56 7.38
N SER A 149 -10.28 -8.89 7.27
CA SER A 149 -10.72 -9.57 6.05
C SER A 149 -12.17 -9.27 5.67
N GLU A 150 -13.10 -9.21 6.64
CA GLU A 150 -14.49 -8.84 6.39
C GLU A 150 -14.62 -7.37 5.99
N THR A 151 -13.84 -6.46 6.60
CA THR A 151 -13.83 -5.06 6.19
C THR A 151 -13.31 -4.88 4.77
N ASP A 152 -12.32 -5.66 4.36
CA ASP A 152 -11.79 -5.58 3.01
C ASP A 152 -12.75 -6.18 1.99
N PHE A 153 -13.43 -7.29 2.33
CA PHE A 153 -14.49 -7.84 1.50
C PHE A 153 -15.64 -6.85 1.30
N THR A 154 -16.12 -6.23 2.38
CA THR A 154 -17.19 -5.22 2.30
C THR A 154 -16.76 -3.97 1.52
N LYS A 155 -15.51 -3.51 1.65
CA LYS A 155 -14.95 -2.43 0.81
C LYS A 155 -14.92 -2.80 -0.66
N GLN A 156 -14.53 -4.04 -1.01
CA GLN A 156 -14.55 -4.51 -2.39
C GLN A 156 -15.98 -4.51 -2.95
N GLN A 157 -16.96 -4.98 -2.17
CA GLN A 157 -18.37 -4.92 -2.56
C GLN A 157 -18.84 -3.49 -2.77
N LEU A 158 -18.46 -2.56 -1.88
CA LEU A 158 -18.75 -1.14 -2.04
C LEU A 158 -18.11 -0.56 -3.31
N GLY A 159 -16.86 -0.91 -3.60
CA GLY A 159 -16.18 -0.48 -4.83
C GLY A 159 -16.88 -0.97 -6.09
N ILE A 160 -17.32 -2.24 -6.11
CA ILE A 160 -18.13 -2.77 -7.21
C ILE A 160 -19.45 -2.01 -7.34
N LEU A 161 -20.15 -1.79 -6.22
CA LEU A 161 -21.42 -1.07 -6.24
C LEU A 161 -21.26 0.38 -6.68
N GLU A 162 -20.13 1.02 -6.34
CA GLU A 162 -19.78 2.35 -6.78
C GLU A 162 -19.44 2.40 -8.27
N ILE A 163 -18.70 1.42 -8.80
CA ILE A 163 -18.47 1.28 -10.24
C ILE A 163 -19.79 1.05 -10.98
N VAL A 164 -20.67 0.20 -10.46
CA VAL A 164 -22.00 -0.02 -11.05
C VAL A 164 -22.84 1.25 -10.97
N ARG A 165 -22.85 1.96 -9.83
CA ARG A 165 -23.56 3.23 -9.68
C ARG A 165 -23.03 4.26 -10.67
N ASN A 166 -21.72 4.45 -10.74
CA ASN A 166 -21.11 5.45 -11.59
C ASN A 166 -21.29 5.06 -13.05
N SER A 167 -21.05 3.81 -13.45
CA SER A 167 -21.28 3.35 -14.82
C SER A 167 -22.75 3.41 -15.23
N LEU A 168 -23.71 3.08 -14.34
CA LEU A 168 -25.13 3.18 -14.67
C LEU A 168 -25.60 4.63 -14.68
N LEU A 169 -25.24 5.46 -13.70
CA LEU A 169 -25.66 6.86 -13.65
C LEU A 169 -25.01 7.66 -14.78
N VAL A 170 -23.70 7.52 -14.99
CA VAL A 170 -22.99 8.18 -16.09
C VAL A 170 -23.51 7.67 -17.42
N ARG A 171 -23.71 6.36 -17.62
CA ARG A 171 -24.24 5.86 -18.90
C ARG A 171 -25.70 6.25 -19.13
N ILE A 172 -26.55 6.26 -18.10
CA ILE A 172 -27.95 6.69 -18.22
C ILE A 172 -28.05 8.20 -18.48
N ASP A 173 -27.10 9.00 -18.00
CA ASP A 173 -27.06 10.46 -18.21
C ASP A 173 -26.31 10.87 -19.50
N GLU A 174 -25.30 10.11 -19.93
CA GLU A 174 -24.52 10.36 -21.14
C GLU A 174 -25.20 9.87 -22.42
N ILE A 175 -25.90 8.71 -22.39
CA ILE A 175 -26.65 8.21 -23.56
C ILE A 175 -27.61 9.27 -24.14
N PRO A 176 -28.43 10.01 -23.35
CA PRO A 176 -29.29 11.05 -23.89
C PRO A 176 -28.51 12.26 -24.43
N GLN A 177 -27.36 12.62 -23.82
CA GLN A 177 -26.52 13.73 -24.28
C GLN A 177 -25.80 13.41 -25.60
N GLN A 178 -25.21 12.21 -25.73
CA GLN A 178 -24.50 11.77 -26.94
C GLN A 178 -25.45 11.50 -28.11
N ALA A 179 -26.68 11.06 -27.82
CA ALA A 179 -27.70 10.83 -28.84
C ALA A 179 -28.56 12.08 -29.15
N ASN A 180 -28.31 13.24 -28.50
CA ASN A 180 -29.14 14.45 -28.62
C ASN A 180 -30.65 14.20 -28.40
N VAL A 181 -30.99 13.21 -27.56
CA VAL A 181 -32.37 12.90 -27.19
C VAL A 181 -32.62 13.42 -25.79
N SER A 182 -33.69 14.21 -25.61
CA SER A 182 -34.10 14.67 -24.28
C SER A 182 -34.29 13.48 -23.32
N PRO A 183 -33.96 13.64 -22.03
CA PRO A 183 -33.99 12.54 -21.06
C PRO A 183 -35.34 11.83 -21.12
N LEU A 184 -35.34 10.48 -21.07
CA LEU A 184 -36.50 9.62 -21.32
C LEU A 184 -37.79 10.06 -20.61
N LEU A 185 -37.66 10.61 -19.40
CA LEU A 185 -38.79 11.13 -18.64
C LEU A 185 -39.49 12.33 -19.34
N LEU A 186 -38.72 13.20 -19.99
CA LEU A 186 -39.23 14.37 -20.69
C LEU A 186 -39.88 13.98 -22.04
N SER A 187 -39.33 13.00 -22.74
CA SER A 187 -39.94 12.51 -24.00
C SER A 187 -41.23 11.73 -23.74
N VAL A 188 -41.30 10.93 -22.66
CA VAL A 188 -42.53 10.25 -22.24
C VAL A 188 -43.61 11.25 -21.86
N THR A 189 -43.29 12.32 -21.13
CA THR A 189 -44.26 13.36 -20.76
C THR A 189 -44.71 14.21 -21.96
N GLN A 190 -43.81 14.51 -22.92
CA GLN A 190 -44.16 15.18 -24.17
C GLN A 190 -45.05 14.32 -25.08
N LEU A 191 -44.79 13.01 -25.16
CA LEU A 191 -45.65 12.07 -25.87
C LEU A 191 -47.01 11.94 -25.17
N GLU A 192 -47.04 11.90 -23.84
CA GLU A 192 -48.30 11.88 -23.08
C GLU A 192 -49.12 13.14 -23.35
N ALA A 193 -48.49 14.33 -23.35
CA ALA A 193 -49.15 15.59 -23.70
C ALA A 193 -49.65 15.62 -25.15
N SER A 194 -48.87 15.06 -26.08
CA SER A 194 -49.26 14.95 -27.50
C SER A 194 -50.42 13.98 -27.69
N ILE A 195 -50.42 12.83 -26.99
CA ILE A 195 -51.51 11.87 -27.01
C ILE A 195 -52.78 12.46 -26.37
N LYS A 196 -52.65 13.17 -25.25
CA LYS A 196 -53.78 13.89 -24.61
C LYS A 196 -54.37 14.92 -25.55
N SER A 197 -53.54 15.74 -26.21
CA SER A 197 -54.01 16.76 -27.16
C SER A 197 -54.65 16.14 -28.41
N MET A 198 -54.11 15.04 -28.95
CA MET A 198 -54.73 14.27 -30.02
C MET A 198 -56.08 13.69 -29.60
N ARG A 199 -56.17 13.15 -28.38
CA ARG A 199 -57.43 12.60 -27.85
C ARG A 199 -58.49 13.68 -27.66
N THR A 200 -58.11 14.87 -27.19
CA THR A 200 -59.04 16.02 -27.12
C THR A 200 -59.43 16.53 -28.50
N ALA A 201 -58.50 16.58 -29.46
CA ALA A 201 -58.81 16.95 -30.84
C ALA A 201 -59.77 15.93 -31.50
N TYR A 202 -59.54 14.64 -31.28
CA TYR A 202 -60.44 13.58 -31.76
C TYR A 202 -61.84 13.69 -31.14
N LYS A 203 -61.93 13.92 -29.82
CA LYS A 203 -63.21 14.15 -29.14
C LYS A 203 -63.94 15.40 -29.65
N ASN A 204 -63.20 16.46 -29.97
CA ASN A 204 -63.78 17.67 -30.55
C ASN A 204 -64.27 17.42 -31.99
N VAL A 205 -63.53 16.64 -32.79
CA VAL A 205 -63.94 16.26 -34.15
C VAL A 205 -65.18 15.37 -34.12
N THR A 206 -65.25 14.39 -33.22
CA THR A 206 -66.46 13.54 -33.10
C THR A 206 -67.65 14.31 -32.54
N GLY A 207 -67.44 15.20 -31.58
CA GLY A 207 -68.48 16.10 -31.06
C GLY A 207 -69.01 17.07 -32.13
N GLN A 208 -68.14 17.62 -32.97
CA GLN A 208 -68.54 18.49 -34.09
C GLN A 208 -69.16 17.71 -35.26
N LEU A 209 -68.90 16.41 -35.39
CA LEU A 209 -69.58 15.54 -36.36
C LEU A 209 -71.03 15.24 -35.97
N SER A 210 -71.33 15.29 -34.66
CA SER A 210 -72.66 15.07 -34.10
C SER A 210 -73.55 16.32 -34.09
N SER A 211 -73.01 17.52 -34.34
CA SER A 211 -73.79 18.75 -34.40
C SER A 211 -73.38 19.62 -35.60
N SER A 212 -74.21 19.66 -36.66
CA SER A 212 -74.37 20.74 -37.66
C SER A 212 -74.30 20.31 -39.14
N ASP A 213 -75.16 20.95 -39.93
CA ASP A 213 -75.58 20.69 -41.32
C ASP A 213 -74.51 20.67 -42.43
N ASP A 214 -74.89 19.99 -43.52
CA ASP A 214 -74.05 19.37 -44.56
C ASP A 214 -73.20 20.29 -45.45
N THR A 215 -73.55 21.57 -45.62
CA THR A 215 -72.83 22.42 -46.60
C THR A 215 -71.55 23.03 -46.02
N THR A 216 -71.47 23.21 -44.69
CA THR A 216 -70.23 23.64 -44.01
C THR A 216 -69.28 22.51 -43.63
N ARG A 217 -69.70 21.24 -43.83
CA ARG A 217 -68.88 20.05 -43.55
C ARG A 217 -67.72 19.92 -44.51
N SER A 218 -67.93 20.11 -45.81
CA SER A 218 -66.89 19.83 -46.80
C SER A 218 -65.69 20.79 -46.71
N THR A 219 -65.95 22.09 -46.48
CA THR A 219 -64.88 23.10 -46.37
C THR A 219 -64.11 22.98 -45.05
N LYS A 220 -64.77 22.63 -43.94
CA LYS A 220 -64.10 22.41 -42.64
C LYS A 220 -63.39 21.05 -42.57
N ILE A 221 -63.92 20.00 -43.20
CA ILE A 221 -63.24 18.70 -43.34
C ILE A 221 -61.97 18.86 -44.17
N ALA A 222 -61.99 19.65 -45.25
CA ALA A 222 -60.79 19.94 -46.03
C ALA A 222 -59.71 20.65 -45.20
N GLN A 223 -60.07 21.69 -44.42
CA GLN A 223 -59.13 22.40 -43.53
C GLN A 223 -58.63 21.50 -42.38
N LEU A 224 -59.47 20.60 -41.87
CA LEU A 224 -59.11 19.68 -40.79
C LEU A 224 -58.23 18.53 -41.27
N VAL A 225 -58.52 17.95 -42.45
CA VAL A 225 -57.64 16.99 -43.12
C VAL A 225 -56.30 17.65 -43.42
N GLU A 226 -56.28 18.92 -43.85
CA GLU A 226 -55.04 19.65 -44.05
C GLU A 226 -54.27 19.85 -42.73
N SER A 227 -54.94 20.20 -41.63
CA SER A 227 -54.30 20.34 -40.30
C SER A 227 -53.82 19.00 -39.69
N ALA A 228 -54.56 17.91 -39.96
CA ALA A 228 -54.20 16.56 -39.53
C ALA A 228 -53.08 16.00 -40.40
N THR A 229 -53.07 16.30 -41.69
CA THR A 229 -52.02 15.94 -42.64
C THR A 229 -50.73 16.71 -42.33
N LYS A 230 -50.81 18.00 -42.02
CA LYS A 230 -49.64 18.80 -41.58
C LYS A 230 -49.04 18.28 -40.26
N ARG A 231 -49.88 17.86 -39.31
CA ARG A 231 -49.43 17.27 -38.02
C ARG A 231 -48.92 15.84 -38.17
N SER A 232 -49.53 15.04 -39.04
CA SER A 232 -49.02 13.71 -39.41
C SER A 232 -47.70 13.85 -40.15
N GLN A 233 -47.56 14.80 -41.08
CA GLN A 233 -46.30 15.11 -41.74
C GLN A 233 -45.23 15.58 -40.75
N TYR A 234 -45.59 16.33 -39.71
CA TYR A 234 -44.67 16.70 -38.64
C TYR A 234 -44.22 15.48 -37.82
N LEU A 235 -45.12 14.54 -37.50
CA LEU A 235 -44.75 13.28 -36.85
C LEU A 235 -43.91 12.39 -37.77
N THR A 236 -44.26 12.27 -39.04
CA THR A 236 -43.49 11.49 -40.01
C THR A 236 -42.13 12.13 -40.28
N SER A 237 -42.01 13.47 -40.28
CA SER A 237 -40.75 14.17 -40.46
C SER A 237 -39.87 14.11 -39.22
N THR A 238 -40.43 14.16 -38.02
CA THR A 238 -39.68 13.98 -36.77
C THR A 238 -39.19 12.53 -36.61
N ILE A 239 -40.01 11.55 -36.97
CA ILE A 239 -39.63 10.13 -37.04
C ILE A 239 -38.59 9.90 -38.14
N ALA A 240 -38.77 10.47 -39.33
CA ALA A 240 -37.80 10.38 -40.42
C ALA A 240 -36.46 11.04 -40.04
N ARG A 241 -36.48 12.17 -39.31
CA ARG A 241 -35.28 12.81 -38.80
C ARG A 241 -34.53 11.91 -37.82
N HIS A 242 -35.24 11.28 -36.88
CA HIS A 242 -34.64 10.31 -35.96
C HIS A 242 -34.09 9.06 -36.69
N MET A 243 -34.71 8.64 -37.79
CA MET A 243 -34.26 7.49 -38.60
C MET A 243 -33.04 7.84 -39.48
N GLU A 244 -32.98 9.04 -40.06
CA GLU A 244 -31.83 9.52 -40.84
C GLU A 244 -30.63 9.81 -39.93
N GLU A 245 -30.86 10.34 -38.74
CA GLU A 245 -29.83 10.52 -37.70
C GLU A 245 -29.24 9.17 -37.26
N ARG A 246 -30.07 8.12 -37.10
CA ARG A 246 -29.58 6.75 -36.87
C ARG A 246 -28.76 6.21 -38.05
N ARG A 247 -29.18 6.48 -39.29
CA ARG A 247 -28.48 6.04 -40.50
C ARG A 247 -27.12 6.74 -40.67
N ASN A 248 -27.02 8.01 -40.30
CA ASN A 248 -25.76 8.75 -40.35
C ASN A 248 -24.80 8.33 -39.23
N ASN A 249 -25.29 8.00 -38.03
CA ASN A 249 -24.44 7.42 -36.98
C ASN A 249 -23.83 6.07 -37.40
N VAL A 250 -24.62 5.21 -38.04
CA VAL A 250 -24.10 3.93 -38.59
C VAL A 250 -23.06 4.12 -39.70
N LYS A 251 -23.08 5.26 -40.41
CA LYS A 251 -22.05 5.60 -41.41
C LYS A 251 -20.78 6.22 -40.81
N HIS A 252 -20.89 6.93 -39.69
CA HIS A 252 -19.74 7.48 -38.97
C HIS A 252 -18.86 6.37 -38.39
N ASP A 253 -19.49 5.30 -37.84
CA ASP A 253 -18.80 4.10 -37.35
C ASP A 253 -18.09 3.29 -38.46
N ILE A 254 -18.46 3.49 -39.74
CA ILE A 254 -17.81 2.83 -40.90
C ILE A 254 -16.69 3.71 -41.48
N SER A 255 -16.79 5.03 -41.38
CA SER A 255 -15.81 6.00 -41.92
C SER A 255 -14.56 6.15 -41.06
N ASP A 256 -14.63 5.93 -39.75
CA ASP A 256 -13.48 6.06 -38.83
C ASP A 256 -12.59 4.80 -38.80
N GLY A 257 -12.92 3.78 -39.61
CA GLY A 257 -12.11 2.56 -39.77
C GLY A 257 -11.17 2.56 -40.99
N GLU A 258 -11.14 3.61 -41.82
CA GLU A 258 -10.53 3.54 -43.17
C GLU A 258 -9.47 4.63 -43.48
N ASN A 259 -8.82 5.23 -42.45
CA ASN A 259 -7.78 6.27 -42.66
C ASN A 259 -6.41 6.04 -41.99
N ASP A 260 -6.04 4.79 -41.66
CA ASP A 260 -4.68 4.46 -41.21
C ASP A 260 -4.10 3.25 -41.97
N ALA A 261 -3.89 3.37 -43.29
CA ALA A 261 -3.06 2.40 -44.04
C ALA A 261 -2.58 2.89 -45.42
N ILE A 262 -1.80 3.97 -45.53
CA ILE A 262 -0.88 4.14 -46.69
C ILE A 262 0.43 4.80 -46.25
N ASN A 263 1.40 3.99 -45.84
CA ASN A 263 2.80 4.19 -46.21
C ASN A 263 3.54 2.83 -46.19
N GLY A 264 3.96 2.34 -47.36
CA GLY A 264 4.89 1.20 -47.49
C GLY A 264 6.29 1.60 -47.01
N SER A 265 7.22 0.71 -46.68
CA SER A 265 7.53 -0.61 -47.25
C SER A 265 8.61 -1.30 -46.40
N ASN A 266 8.79 -2.61 -46.64
CA ASN A 266 9.87 -3.51 -46.21
C ASN A 266 9.85 -4.02 -44.75
N ASP A 267 9.15 -5.13 -44.52
CA ASP A 267 9.77 -6.42 -44.12
C ASP A 267 8.71 -7.51 -43.85
N GLU A 268 7.99 -7.93 -44.89
CA GLU A 268 7.17 -9.15 -44.85
C GLU A 268 7.72 -10.22 -45.79
N GLN A 269 8.85 -10.82 -45.40
CA GLN A 269 9.21 -12.16 -45.90
C GLN A 269 9.76 -13.10 -44.82
N ARG A 270 9.61 -12.75 -43.53
CA ARG A 270 10.16 -13.56 -42.44
C ARG A 270 9.21 -13.69 -41.25
N LYS A 271 8.08 -14.38 -41.45
CA LYS A 271 7.32 -15.13 -40.43
C LYS A 271 5.98 -15.69 -40.98
N ARG A 272 6.06 -16.49 -42.05
CA ARG A 272 5.02 -17.49 -42.35
C ARG A 272 5.47 -18.85 -41.83
N GLU A 273 5.61 -18.95 -40.51
CA GLU A 273 5.73 -20.23 -39.81
C GLU A 273 5.18 -19.99 -38.39
N LYS A 274 4.19 -20.79 -37.98
CA LYS A 274 3.39 -20.71 -36.74
C LYS A 274 2.11 -19.88 -36.79
N ARG A 275 1.17 -20.34 -37.61
CA ARG A 275 -0.28 -20.18 -37.33
C ARG A 275 -0.92 -21.55 -37.09
N ARG A 276 -0.88 -22.02 -35.84
CA ARG A 276 -1.96 -22.81 -35.22
C ARG A 276 -2.01 -22.52 -33.72
N ARG A 277 -2.97 -21.66 -33.35
CA ARG A 277 -3.77 -21.61 -32.10
C ARG A 277 -3.99 -20.17 -31.62
N SER A 278 -5.24 -19.70 -31.65
CA SER A 278 -6.02 -19.54 -30.41
C SER A 278 -7.42 -19.03 -30.77
N SER A 279 -8.39 -19.85 -30.40
CA SER A 279 -9.81 -19.54 -30.38
C SER A 279 -10.10 -18.76 -29.10
N TRP A 280 -10.77 -17.62 -29.27
CA TRP A 280 -11.82 -17.06 -28.41
C TRP A 280 -11.87 -17.54 -26.95
N ALA A 281 -11.50 -16.64 -26.02
CA ALA A 281 -11.89 -16.67 -24.62
C ALA A 281 -12.55 -15.33 -24.30
N GLY A 282 -13.64 -15.33 -23.52
CA GLY A 282 -14.36 -14.10 -23.18
C GLY A 282 -15.61 -14.23 -22.31
N THR A 283 -15.73 -15.29 -21.50
CA THR A 283 -16.57 -15.31 -20.28
C THR A 283 -15.88 -16.22 -19.28
N GLY A 284 -15.60 -15.73 -18.07
CA GLY A 284 -14.92 -16.51 -17.05
C GLY A 284 -14.72 -15.70 -15.79
N LEU A 285 -15.50 -16.05 -14.76
CA LEU A 285 -15.26 -15.64 -13.37
C LEU A 285 -13.81 -15.95 -13.00
N ALA A 286 -13.11 -14.97 -12.43
CA ALA A 286 -11.81 -15.20 -11.82
C ALA A 286 -12.00 -15.68 -10.37
N THR A 287 -11.72 -16.95 -10.13
CA THR A 287 -11.33 -17.49 -8.82
C THR A 287 -10.00 -16.89 -8.38
N PRO A 288 -9.82 -16.46 -7.12
CA PRO A 288 -8.51 -16.05 -6.63
C PRO A 288 -7.60 -17.27 -6.42
N ALA A 289 -6.34 -17.06 -6.76
CA ALA A 289 -5.29 -18.05 -6.88
C ALA A 289 -4.92 -18.74 -5.56
N LYS A 290 -4.80 -20.07 -5.63
CA LYS A 290 -3.86 -20.84 -4.79
C LYS A 290 -2.44 -20.62 -5.33
N LYS A 291 -1.59 -20.00 -4.52
CA LYS A 291 -0.19 -20.37 -4.23
C LYS A 291 0.46 -19.22 -3.44
N LEU A 292 0.35 -19.31 -2.12
CA LEU A 292 1.39 -18.85 -1.21
C LEU A 292 1.96 -20.12 -0.58
N ASP A 293 3.23 -20.40 -0.85
CA ASP A 293 3.99 -21.41 -0.12
C ASP A 293 4.07 -20.94 1.34
N CYS A 294 3.32 -21.63 2.21
CA CYS A 294 3.50 -21.63 3.66
C CYS A 294 3.43 -23.09 4.13
N ASP A 295 4.17 -23.97 3.46
CA ASP A 295 4.59 -25.24 4.05
C ASP A 295 5.77 -24.95 4.96
N THR A 296 5.49 -24.47 6.16
CA THR A 296 6.30 -24.67 7.35
C THR A 296 5.42 -24.28 8.54
N GLU A 297 5.22 -25.22 9.46
CA GLU A 297 4.52 -25.10 10.76
C GLU A 297 3.05 -25.55 10.89
N VAL A 298 2.45 -26.24 9.91
CA VAL A 298 1.21 -27.01 10.17
C VAL A 298 1.49 -28.51 10.11
N LYS A 299 2.14 -29.01 11.16
CA LYS A 299 2.10 -30.41 11.55
C LYS A 299 1.76 -30.50 13.03
N GLU A 300 0.55 -30.08 13.40
CA GLU A 300 -0.12 -30.55 14.61
C GLU A 300 -1.60 -30.10 14.56
N ALA A 301 -2.49 -31.00 14.99
CA ALA A 301 -3.95 -30.88 15.01
C ALA A 301 -4.73 -31.20 13.71
N GLU A 302 -4.51 -32.39 13.15
CA GLU A 302 -5.54 -33.10 12.37
C GLU A 302 -6.70 -33.53 13.31
N ASN A 303 -7.64 -32.64 13.64
CA ASN A 303 -9.05 -32.98 14.00
C ASN A 303 -9.94 -31.83 14.51
N ILE A 304 -9.53 -30.56 14.42
CA ILE A 304 -10.38 -29.47 14.94
C ILE A 304 -11.30 -28.96 13.83
N GLY A 305 -12.61 -29.05 14.05
CA GLY A 305 -13.64 -28.85 13.02
C GLY A 305 -14.70 -29.95 12.98
N GLY A 306 -14.64 -30.93 13.89
CA GLY A 306 -15.70 -31.90 14.08
C GLY A 306 -16.97 -31.26 14.66
N SER A 307 -18.13 -31.86 14.38
CA SER A 307 -19.46 -31.43 14.85
C SER A 307 -19.54 -31.16 16.37
N ARG A 308 -18.62 -31.70 17.17
CA ARG A 308 -18.50 -31.48 18.61
C ARG A 308 -18.09 -30.05 18.99
N ASP A 309 -17.26 -29.39 18.19
CA ASP A 309 -16.78 -28.03 18.49
C ASP A 309 -17.89 -26.98 18.24
N ILE A 310 -18.74 -27.25 17.24
CA ILE A 310 -19.93 -26.45 16.93
C ILE A 310 -21.01 -26.65 18.02
N GLU A 311 -21.11 -27.86 18.59
CA GLU A 311 -22.02 -28.17 19.68
C GLU A 311 -21.58 -27.56 21.01
N ALA A 312 -20.26 -27.52 21.28
CA ALA A 312 -19.67 -26.80 22.40
C ALA A 312 -19.91 -25.28 22.28
N PHE A 313 -19.80 -24.71 21.07
CA PHE A 313 -20.11 -23.30 20.81
C PHE A 313 -21.61 -22.98 21.01
N ARG A 314 -22.52 -23.89 20.66
CA ARG A 314 -23.97 -23.73 20.94
C ARG A 314 -24.31 -23.83 22.42
N GLN A 315 -23.64 -24.69 23.17
CA GLN A 315 -23.85 -24.79 24.61
C GLN A 315 -23.37 -23.53 25.35
N LEU A 316 -22.31 -22.89 24.86
CA LEU A 316 -21.78 -21.65 25.44
C LEU A 316 -22.70 -20.44 25.15
N LEU A 317 -23.32 -20.38 23.98
CA LEU A 317 -24.29 -19.33 23.62
C LEU A 317 -25.64 -19.43 24.38
N ASN A 318 -26.03 -20.62 24.84
CA ASN A 318 -27.26 -20.80 25.63
C ASN A 318 -27.10 -20.50 27.13
N LEU A 319 -25.89 -20.11 27.56
CA LEU A 319 -25.54 -19.76 28.94
C LEU A 319 -25.37 -18.25 29.16
N ILE A 320 -25.63 -17.45 28.12
CA ILE A 320 -25.76 -15.98 28.14
C ILE A 320 -27.25 -15.64 28.08
#